data_AF-A0A4Y2ANF8-F1
#
_entry.id   AF-A0A4Y2ANF8-F1
#
_cell.length_a   1.000
_cell.length_b   1.000
_cell.length_c   1.000
_cell.angle_alpha   90.00
_cell.angle_beta   90.00
_cell.angle_gamma   90.00
#
_symmetry.space_group_name_H-M   'P 1'
#
loop_
_entity.id
_entity.type
_entity.pdbx_description
1 polymer ?
#
loop_
_entity_poly.entity_id
_entity_poly.type
_entity_poly.pdbx_seq_one_letter_code
_entity_poly.pdbx_strand_id
1 'polypeptide(L)'
;MSDNRLFIFSSVSSAFLSWPHCAITDNRLLFCSVSSALLSRLCCAMVYFFVGKAMASNESAAYEIMKSLDVDYVLVIFGGVIGYSGDDINKFLWMVRIAEGEHPRDIKETDYYTSRGEFRVDDHGSPTLLNCLMYKLSYYRFGELQLDFRTPAGFDRTRSMEIGNKNFELEHLEEAYTTEHWLVRIYSVKKDSNRPRIPYNQRKIKSSNLFISKKTSKRKKGTIRNRPVVVKGKKASRNAKK
;
A
#
# COMPACT_ATOMS: atom_id res chain seq x y z
N MET A 1 6.53 24.39 -4.85
CA MET A 1 7.45 23.27 -4.54
C MET A 1 6.79 22.45 -3.46
N SER A 2 6.29 21.25 -3.79
CA SER A 2 5.90 20.27 -2.78
C SER A 2 7.17 19.60 -2.27
N ASP A 3 7.42 19.70 -0.96
CA ASP A 3 8.55 19.08 -0.28
C ASP A 3 8.32 17.55 -0.24
N ASN A 4 8.69 16.84 -1.31
CA ASN A 4 8.53 15.40 -1.40
C ASN A 4 9.50 14.71 -0.42
N ARG A 5 8.98 14.00 0.58
CA ARG A 5 9.80 13.25 1.55
C ARG A 5 9.95 11.79 1.14
N LEU A 6 11.19 11.39 0.86
CA LEU A 6 11.56 10.02 0.48
C LEU A 6 12.02 9.23 1.70
N PHE A 7 11.34 8.13 2.03
CA PHE A 7 11.84 7.15 2.99
C PHE A 7 12.78 6.16 2.30
N ILE A 8 14.07 6.21 2.63
CA ILE A 8 15.07 5.27 2.13
C ILE A 8 15.37 4.24 3.23
N PHE A 9 15.00 2.99 3.00
CA PHE A 9 15.43 1.86 3.82
C PHE A 9 16.66 1.22 3.17
N SER A 10 17.83 1.82 3.35
CA SER A 10 19.10 1.20 2.95
C SER A 10 19.89 0.80 4.19
N SER A 11 19.85 -0.50 4.48
CA SER A 11 20.73 -1.24 5.40
C SER A 11 20.61 -0.94 6.88
N VAL A 12 19.76 -1.72 7.56
CA VAL A 12 20.08 -2.18 8.91
C VAL A 12 21.27 -3.14 8.78
N SER A 13 22.48 -2.58 8.79
CA SER A 13 23.69 -3.39 8.97
C SER A 13 23.65 -3.94 10.40
N SER A 14 23.90 -5.24 10.56
CA SER A 14 23.88 -6.02 11.79
C SER A 14 24.86 -5.55 12.89
N ALA A 15 25.41 -4.34 12.76
CA ALA A 15 26.41 -3.72 13.63
C ALA A 15 25.83 -2.64 14.56
N PHE A 16 24.50 -2.50 14.68
CA PHE A 16 23.88 -1.43 15.48
C PHE A 16 23.83 -1.68 17.00
N LEU A 17 24.69 -2.56 17.53
CA LEU A 17 24.92 -2.69 18.98
C LEU A 17 26.19 -1.99 19.47
N SER A 18 26.98 -1.39 18.59
CA SER A 18 28.11 -0.56 19.04
C SER A 18 28.58 0.45 17.98
N TRP A 19 28.01 1.66 17.94
CA TRP A 19 28.79 2.92 17.88
C TRP A 19 27.92 4.20 17.78
N PRO A 20 28.45 5.36 18.22
CA PRO A 20 27.86 6.67 18.00
C PRO A 20 28.26 7.16 16.61
N HIS A 21 27.32 7.37 15.69
CA HIS A 21 27.40 8.46 14.72
C HIS A 21 26.04 8.64 14.04
N CYS A 22 25.43 9.78 14.33
CA CYS A 22 24.30 10.34 13.58
C CYS A 22 24.74 10.64 12.15
N ALA A 23 23.94 10.22 11.17
CA ALA A 23 23.90 10.85 9.85
C ALA A 23 22.52 10.63 9.22
N ILE A 24 21.56 11.48 9.56
CA ILE A 24 20.46 11.84 8.65
C ILE A 24 20.60 13.35 8.47
N THR A 25 21.15 13.75 7.34
CA THR A 25 21.34 15.16 6.97
C THR A 25 19.99 15.80 6.69
N ASP A 26 19.65 16.75 7.57
CA ASP A 26 18.79 17.92 7.47
C ASP A 26 17.88 18.15 6.25
N ASN A 27 16.63 18.49 6.56
CA ASN A 27 16.06 19.75 6.08
C ASN A 27 15.03 20.34 7.05
N ARG A 28 15.54 20.93 8.15
CA ARG A 28 15.14 22.22 8.77
C ARG A 28 15.41 22.20 10.29
N LEU A 29 16.56 22.80 10.61
CA LEU A 29 16.93 23.42 11.89
C LEU A 29 15.73 23.96 12.69
N LEU A 30 15.44 23.29 13.81
CA LEU A 30 14.82 23.90 14.98
C LEU A 30 15.89 23.93 16.07
N PHE A 31 16.46 25.11 16.30
CA PHE A 31 17.35 25.36 17.43
C PHE A 31 16.58 25.07 18.73
N CYS A 32 16.84 23.93 19.36
CA CYS A 32 16.51 23.71 20.76
C CYS A 32 17.83 23.55 21.52
N SER A 33 18.23 24.65 22.15
CA SER A 33 19.38 24.71 23.05
C SER A 33 19.14 23.79 24.26
N VAL A 34 20.20 23.08 24.63
CA VAL A 34 20.43 22.26 25.83
C VAL A 34 19.92 20.80 25.76
N SER A 35 20.87 19.88 25.58
CA SER A 35 20.75 18.39 25.58
C SER A 35 20.38 17.68 24.25
N SER A 36 20.97 18.13 23.14
CA SER A 36 20.62 17.69 21.78
C SER A 36 21.15 16.32 21.32
N ALA A 37 22.09 15.68 22.04
CA ALA A 37 22.60 14.37 21.65
C ALA A 37 21.71 13.20 22.15
N LEU A 38 21.12 13.32 23.35
CA LEU A 38 20.20 12.30 23.86
C LEU A 38 18.84 12.41 23.18
N LEU A 39 18.35 13.64 22.95
CA LEU A 39 17.06 13.88 22.32
C LEU A 39 17.06 13.49 20.84
N SER A 40 18.14 13.74 20.10
CA SER A 40 18.28 13.28 18.70
C SER A 40 18.39 11.75 18.61
N ARG A 41 19.09 11.11 19.54
CA ARG A 41 19.18 9.64 19.63
C ARG A 41 17.82 9.00 19.98
N LEU A 42 17.06 9.61 20.90
CA LEU A 42 15.69 9.17 21.22
C LEU A 42 14.74 9.37 20.02
N CYS A 43 14.79 10.52 19.33
CA CYS A 43 13.95 10.77 18.15
C CYS A 43 14.28 9.81 17.00
N CYS A 44 15.56 9.54 16.72
CA CYS A 44 15.94 8.59 15.68
C CYS A 44 15.46 7.18 16.02
N ALA A 45 15.67 6.72 17.26
CA ALA A 45 15.20 5.40 17.70
C ALA A 45 13.66 5.27 17.57
N MET A 46 12.92 6.31 17.97
CA MET A 46 11.46 6.36 17.85
C MET A 46 10.99 6.16 16.40
N VAL A 47 11.63 6.81 15.43
CA VAL A 47 11.26 6.65 14.01
C VAL A 47 11.47 5.21 13.55
N TYR A 48 12.58 4.56 13.93
CA TYR A 48 12.81 3.15 13.56
C TYR A 48 11.74 2.20 14.13
N PHE A 49 11.30 2.41 15.37
CA PHE A 49 10.23 1.60 15.97
C PHE A 49 8.90 1.75 15.22
N PHE A 50 8.50 2.99 14.91
CA PHE A 50 7.26 3.24 14.17
C PHE A 50 7.32 2.73 12.74
N VAL A 51 8.48 2.82 12.06
CA VAL A 51 8.63 2.29 10.70
C VAL A 51 8.61 0.76 10.72
N GLY A 52 9.32 0.11 11.64
CA GLY A 52 9.26 -1.34 11.83
C GLY A 52 7.84 -1.81 12.10
N LYS A 53 7.11 -1.08 12.95
CA LYS A 53 5.69 -1.34 13.24
C LYS A 53 4.81 -1.19 12.01
N ALA A 54 4.96 -0.11 11.24
CA ALA A 54 4.19 0.13 10.03
C ALA A 54 4.40 -0.99 9.00
N MET A 55 5.65 -1.41 8.77
CA MET A 55 5.98 -2.44 7.78
C MET A 55 5.48 -3.84 8.16
N ALA A 56 5.44 -4.14 9.46
CA ALA A 56 4.99 -5.42 9.98
C ALA A 56 3.46 -5.50 10.14
N SER A 57 2.77 -4.36 10.20
CA SER A 57 1.32 -4.27 10.40
C SER A 57 0.51 -4.47 9.11
N ASN A 58 -0.80 -4.63 9.26
CA ASN A 58 -1.76 -4.58 8.16
C ASN A 58 -1.78 -3.19 7.51
N GLU A 59 -2.19 -3.13 6.25
CA GLU A 59 -2.19 -1.92 5.43
C GLU A 59 -2.92 -0.72 6.08
N SER A 60 -4.10 -0.93 6.68
CA SER A 60 -4.87 0.15 7.32
C SER A 60 -4.17 0.72 8.57
N ALA A 61 -3.60 -0.14 9.42
CA ALA A 61 -2.86 0.30 10.60
C ALA A 61 -1.54 0.99 10.21
N ALA A 62 -0.86 0.45 9.19
CA ALA A 62 0.33 1.06 8.64
C ALA A 62 0.03 2.43 8.02
N TYR A 63 -1.11 2.61 7.36
CA TYR A 63 -1.55 3.89 6.79
C TYR A 63 -1.74 4.97 7.85
N GLU A 64 -2.31 4.63 9.01
CA GLU A 64 -2.43 5.57 10.14
C GLU A 64 -1.05 6.04 10.63
N ILE A 65 -0.07 5.13 10.68
CA ILE A 65 1.31 5.45 11.07
C ILE A 65 2.02 6.29 9.99
N MET A 66 1.90 5.94 8.72
CA MET A 66 2.49 6.71 7.62
C MET A 66 1.94 8.14 7.58
N LYS A 67 0.66 8.30 7.92
CA LYS A 67 0.01 9.60 8.02
C LYS A 67 0.48 10.39 9.23
N SER A 68 0.68 9.77 10.39
CA SER A 68 1.19 10.48 11.58
C SER A 68 2.63 10.95 11.40
N LEU A 69 3.39 10.29 10.53
CA LEU A 69 4.76 10.62 10.17
C LEU A 69 4.89 11.52 8.93
N ASP A 70 3.77 11.91 8.29
CA ASP A 70 3.72 12.67 7.03
C ASP A 70 4.64 12.09 5.93
N VAL A 71 4.47 10.78 5.64
CA VAL A 71 5.23 10.07 4.60
C VAL A 71 4.52 10.12 3.25
N ASP A 72 5.22 10.58 2.21
CA ASP A 72 4.69 10.61 0.83
C ASP A 72 5.05 9.35 0.03
N TYR A 73 6.30 8.86 0.17
CA TYR A 73 6.82 7.74 -0.61
C TYR A 73 7.45 6.66 0.27
N VAL A 74 7.24 5.41 -0.12
CA VAL A 74 7.80 4.22 0.53
C VAL A 74 8.68 3.48 -0.48
N LEU A 75 9.93 3.23 -0.12
CA LEU A 75 10.86 2.42 -0.91
C LEU A 75 10.98 1.02 -0.31
N VAL A 76 10.92 0.00 -1.17
CA VAL A 76 11.13 -1.41 -0.80
C VAL A 76 12.12 -2.04 -1.77
N ILE A 77 13.06 -2.82 -1.24
CA ILE A 77 14.01 -3.63 -2.00
C ILE A 77 13.46 -5.05 -2.13
N PHE A 78 13.20 -5.46 -3.36
CA PHE A 78 12.65 -6.77 -3.69
C PHE A 78 13.63 -7.59 -4.54
N GLY A 79 14.04 -8.75 -4.04
CA GLY A 79 15.07 -9.57 -4.70
C GLY A 79 14.56 -10.73 -5.54
N GLY A 80 13.25 -10.98 -5.58
CA GLY A 80 12.73 -12.29 -6.01
C GLY A 80 12.83 -12.60 -7.50
N VAL A 81 13.00 -11.59 -8.37
CA VAL A 81 13.17 -11.79 -9.82
C VAL A 81 14.58 -12.29 -10.17
N ILE A 82 15.60 -11.71 -9.54
CA ILE A 82 17.01 -11.98 -9.88
C ILE A 82 17.71 -12.89 -8.88
N GLY A 83 17.11 -13.13 -7.71
CA GLY A 83 17.74 -13.90 -6.63
C GLY A 83 18.63 -13.04 -5.72
N TYR A 84 18.29 -11.77 -5.50
CA TYR A 84 19.08 -10.91 -4.62
C TYR A 84 18.77 -11.23 -3.15
N SER A 85 19.76 -11.71 -2.40
CA SER A 85 19.61 -12.13 -1.00
C SER A 85 19.50 -10.96 -0.01
N GLY A 86 19.91 -9.76 -0.40
CA GLY A 86 19.87 -8.56 0.44
C GLY A 86 18.54 -7.81 0.45
N ASP A 87 17.43 -8.49 0.12
CA ASP A 87 16.08 -7.93 0.06
C ASP A 87 15.47 -7.64 1.44
N ASP A 88 14.40 -6.85 1.46
CA ASP A 88 13.75 -6.44 2.72
C ASP A 88 12.96 -7.58 3.38
N ILE A 89 12.58 -8.62 2.62
CA ILE A 89 11.92 -9.81 3.17
C ILE A 89 12.89 -10.65 4.01
N ASN A 90 14.16 -10.82 3.62
CA ASN A 90 15.15 -11.52 4.46
C ASN A 90 15.49 -10.72 5.73
N LYS A 91 15.35 -9.39 5.67
CA LYS A 91 15.55 -8.50 6.81
C LYS A 91 14.27 -8.29 7.64
N PHE A 92 13.15 -8.89 7.24
CA PHE A 92 11.84 -8.64 7.84
C PHE A 92 11.76 -9.01 9.31
N LEU A 93 12.27 -10.18 9.70
CA LEU A 93 12.26 -10.61 11.11
C LEU A 93 13.04 -9.66 12.02
N TRP A 94 14.11 -9.04 11.52
CA TRP A 94 14.84 -8.03 12.27
C TRP A 94 13.98 -6.79 12.52
N MET A 95 13.18 -6.37 11.54
CA MET A 95 12.22 -5.27 11.70
C MET A 95 11.13 -5.61 12.73
N VAL A 96 10.61 -6.84 12.69
CA VAL A 96 9.61 -7.33 13.66
C VAL A 96 10.16 -7.33 15.08
N ARG A 97 11.37 -7.85 15.29
CA ARG A 97 12.03 -7.87 16.62
C ARG A 97 12.25 -6.47 17.19
N ILE A 98 12.61 -5.51 16.35
CA ILE A 98 12.76 -4.11 16.76
C ILE A 98 11.39 -3.54 17.17
N ALA A 99 10.34 -3.80 16.38
CA ALA A 99 8.99 -3.32 16.66
C ALA A 99 8.36 -3.96 17.91
N GLU A 100 8.60 -5.25 18.14
CA GLU A 100 8.13 -5.98 19.33
C GLU A 100 8.73 -5.42 20.62
N GLY A 101 9.98 -4.95 20.59
CA GLY A 101 10.65 -4.34 21.74
C GLY A 101 9.91 -3.13 22.31
N GLU A 102 9.29 -2.31 21.46
CA GLU A 102 8.55 -1.09 21.87
C GLU A 102 7.03 -1.35 21.98
N HIS A 103 6.47 -2.20 21.11
CA HIS A 103 5.03 -2.44 21.01
C HIS A 103 4.65 -3.93 21.11
N PRO A 104 4.88 -4.59 22.26
CA PRO A 104 4.65 -6.04 22.42
C PRO A 104 3.17 -6.46 22.38
N ARG A 105 2.24 -5.50 22.45
CA ARG A 105 0.80 -5.75 22.37
C ARG A 105 0.30 -5.87 20.93
N ASP A 106 0.95 -5.20 19.99
CA ASP A 106 0.47 -5.06 18.63
C ASP A 106 1.17 -6.04 17.67
N ILE A 107 2.46 -6.30 17.91
CA ILE A 107 3.31 -7.14 17.05
C ILE A 107 4.01 -8.17 17.91
N LYS A 108 3.99 -9.43 17.46
CA LYS A 108 4.73 -10.54 18.06
C LYS A 108 5.43 -11.34 16.99
N GLU A 109 6.69 -11.69 17.20
CA GLU A 109 7.46 -12.49 16.24
C GLU A 109 6.80 -13.86 15.97
N THR A 110 6.22 -14.48 16.99
CA THR A 110 5.54 -15.79 16.88
C THR A 110 4.43 -15.81 15.85
N ASP A 111 3.77 -14.68 15.64
CA ASP A 111 2.59 -14.60 14.77
C ASP A 111 2.96 -14.72 13.30
N TYR A 112 4.21 -14.39 12.91
CA TYR A 112 4.68 -14.50 11.52
C TYR A 112 5.22 -15.87 11.14
N TYR A 113 5.42 -16.74 12.13
CA TYR A 113 5.82 -18.12 11.92
C TYR A 113 4.62 -19.02 11.68
N THR A 114 4.85 -20.12 10.98
CA THR A 114 3.88 -21.22 10.91
C THR A 114 3.80 -21.96 12.25
N SER A 115 2.79 -22.82 12.42
CA SER A 115 2.67 -23.68 13.61
C SER A 115 3.88 -24.61 13.85
N ARG A 116 4.71 -24.81 12.81
CA ARG A 116 5.96 -25.58 12.88
C ARG A 116 7.19 -24.72 13.21
N GLY A 117 7.04 -23.40 13.31
CA GLY A 117 8.15 -22.47 13.52
C GLY A 117 8.94 -22.13 12.24
N GLU A 118 8.44 -22.50 11.06
CA GLU A 118 9.07 -22.15 9.78
C GLU A 118 8.59 -20.78 9.29
N PHE A 119 9.51 -19.97 8.75
CA PHE A 119 9.20 -18.72 8.05
C PHE A 119 9.03 -19.01 6.56
N ARG A 120 7.80 -19.01 6.08
CA ARG A 120 7.46 -19.34 4.69
C ARG A 120 6.60 -18.24 4.06
N VAL A 121 6.86 -17.95 2.79
CA VAL A 121 6.12 -16.95 1.98
C VAL A 121 5.10 -17.59 1.03
N ASP A 122 4.99 -18.91 1.10
CA ASP A 122 4.05 -19.72 0.32
C ASP A 122 2.65 -19.72 0.93
N ASP A 123 1.74 -20.50 0.35
CA ASP A 123 0.35 -20.64 0.83
C ASP A 123 0.26 -21.19 2.27
N HIS A 124 1.28 -21.92 2.70
CA HIS A 124 1.40 -22.42 4.07
C HIS A 124 1.98 -21.39 5.05
N GLY A 125 2.36 -20.21 4.57
CA GLY A 125 2.81 -19.10 5.41
C GLY A 125 1.73 -18.62 6.39
N SER A 126 2.15 -17.92 7.43
CA SER A 126 1.20 -17.37 8.40
C SER A 126 0.28 -16.35 7.73
N PRO A 127 -1.04 -16.36 8.02
CA PRO A 127 -1.97 -15.38 7.46
C PRO A 127 -1.63 -13.93 7.87
N THR A 128 -0.93 -13.72 8.98
CA THR A 128 -0.45 -12.39 9.38
C THR A 128 0.67 -11.89 8.45
N LEU A 129 1.58 -12.79 8.05
CA LEU A 129 2.65 -12.48 7.10
C LEU A 129 2.08 -12.18 5.71
N LEU A 130 1.14 -12.99 5.22
CA LEU A 130 0.53 -12.80 3.90
C LEU A 130 -0.30 -11.50 3.80
N ASN A 131 -0.75 -10.96 4.94
CA ASN A 131 -1.52 -9.72 5.01
C ASN A 131 -0.70 -8.48 5.43
N CYS A 132 0.58 -8.65 5.78
CA CYS A 132 1.41 -7.54 6.23
C CYS A 132 1.72 -6.58 5.08
N LEU A 133 1.99 -5.31 5.42
CA LEU A 133 2.30 -4.29 4.44
C LEU A 133 3.55 -4.65 3.62
N MET A 134 4.61 -5.13 4.27
CA MET A 134 5.86 -5.50 3.59
C MET A 134 5.66 -6.58 2.51
N TYR A 135 4.86 -7.61 2.80
CA TYR A 135 4.54 -8.66 1.85
C TYR A 135 3.77 -8.11 0.66
N LYS A 136 2.73 -7.30 0.93
CA LYS A 136 1.92 -6.68 -0.12
C LYS A 136 2.75 -5.75 -1.02
N LEU A 137 3.64 -4.94 -0.44
CA LEU A 137 4.51 -4.04 -1.20
C LEU A 137 5.56 -4.80 -2.01
N SER A 138 6.10 -5.91 -1.50
CA SER A 138 7.12 -6.67 -2.23
C SER A 138 6.53 -7.45 -3.40
N TYR A 139 5.38 -8.09 -3.19
CA TYR A 139 4.77 -9.02 -4.15
C TYR A 139 3.62 -8.43 -4.98
N TYR A 140 3.44 -7.11 -4.98
CA TYR A 140 2.39 -6.46 -5.76
C TYR A 140 2.52 -6.81 -7.26
N ARG A 141 1.49 -7.45 -7.82
CA ARG A 141 1.42 -7.94 -9.21
C ARG A 141 2.46 -9.00 -9.58
N PHE A 142 3.19 -9.54 -8.61
CA PHE A 142 4.20 -10.56 -8.87
C PHE A 142 3.58 -11.94 -9.14
N GLY A 143 2.36 -12.21 -8.66
CA GLY A 143 1.66 -13.47 -8.91
C GLY A 143 1.37 -13.78 -10.39
N GLU A 144 1.33 -12.74 -11.23
CA GLU A 144 1.13 -12.85 -12.69
C GLU A 144 2.46 -13.00 -13.46
N LEU A 145 3.59 -12.75 -12.80
CA LEU A 145 4.90 -12.77 -13.44
C LEU A 145 5.40 -14.21 -13.56
N GLN A 146 5.62 -14.65 -14.80
CA GLN A 146 6.27 -15.92 -15.11
C GLN A 146 7.64 -15.64 -15.73
N LEU A 147 8.70 -16.00 -14.99
CA LEU A 147 10.09 -15.75 -15.41
C LEU A 147 10.58 -16.85 -16.35
N ASP A 148 10.47 -18.11 -15.93
CA ASP A 148 10.89 -19.27 -16.70
C ASP A 148 9.66 -20.07 -17.14
N PHE A 149 9.73 -20.65 -18.34
CA PHE A 149 8.65 -21.49 -18.88
C PHE A 149 8.37 -22.73 -18.00
N ARG A 150 9.37 -23.20 -17.24
CA ARG A 150 9.26 -24.38 -16.37
C ARG A 150 8.81 -24.05 -14.95
N THR A 151 8.91 -22.79 -14.52
CA THR A 151 8.50 -22.37 -13.18
C THR A 151 7.05 -21.90 -13.19
N PRO A 152 6.29 -22.12 -12.10
CA PRO A 152 4.96 -21.54 -11.95
C PRO A 152 5.03 -20.00 -11.93
N ALA A 153 3.91 -19.34 -12.24
CA ALA A 153 3.79 -17.89 -12.10
C ALA A 153 3.83 -17.49 -10.62
N GLY A 154 4.56 -16.41 -10.30
CA GLY A 154 4.78 -15.97 -8.92
C GLY A 154 5.79 -16.81 -8.15
N PHE A 155 6.85 -17.29 -8.83
CA PHE A 155 7.93 -18.03 -8.19
C PHE A 155 9.07 -17.08 -7.75
N ASP A 156 9.35 -17.02 -6.45
CA ASP A 156 10.47 -16.25 -5.88
C ASP A 156 11.77 -17.06 -5.99
N ARG A 157 12.74 -16.57 -6.78
CA ARG A 157 14.04 -17.23 -6.99
C ARG A 157 14.94 -17.21 -5.74
N THR A 158 14.86 -16.18 -4.91
CA THR A 158 15.71 -16.07 -3.71
C THR A 158 15.34 -17.16 -2.69
N ARG A 159 14.04 -17.46 -2.56
CA ARG A 159 13.51 -18.43 -1.59
C ARG A 159 13.18 -19.78 -2.20
N SER A 160 13.17 -19.88 -3.53
CA SER A 160 12.78 -21.08 -4.27
C SER A 160 11.39 -21.59 -3.87
N MET A 161 10.45 -20.67 -3.69
CA MET A 161 9.06 -20.96 -3.28
C MET A 161 8.07 -20.21 -4.16
N GLU A 162 6.89 -20.81 -4.36
CA GLU A 162 5.75 -20.14 -4.95
C GLU A 162 5.03 -19.31 -3.90
N ILE A 163 4.58 -18.12 -4.28
CA ILE A 163 3.92 -17.17 -3.39
C ILE A 163 2.50 -17.63 -3.07
N GLY A 164 2.11 -17.54 -1.80
CA GLY A 164 0.77 -17.90 -1.34
C GLY A 164 -0.32 -17.00 -1.91
N ASN A 165 -0.27 -15.70 -1.62
CA ASN A 165 -1.28 -14.76 -2.07
C ASN A 165 -0.88 -14.05 -3.37
N LYS A 166 -1.44 -14.54 -4.49
CA LYS A 166 -1.15 -14.00 -5.83
C LYS A 166 -1.96 -12.76 -6.19
N ASN A 167 -3.18 -12.66 -5.68
CA ASN A 167 -4.18 -11.69 -6.13
C ASN A 167 -4.61 -10.81 -4.95
N PHE A 168 -3.99 -9.63 -4.85
CA PHE A 168 -4.41 -8.61 -3.91
C PHE A 168 -4.20 -7.22 -4.51
N GLU A 169 -5.00 -6.27 -4.03
CA GLU A 169 -4.92 -4.86 -4.42
C GLU A 169 -4.46 -4.02 -3.24
N LEU A 170 -3.78 -2.90 -3.54
CA LEU A 170 -3.39 -1.89 -2.55
C LEU A 170 -4.48 -0.82 -2.48
N GLU A 171 -5.06 -0.64 -1.31
CA GLU A 171 -6.10 0.35 -1.06
C GLU A 171 -5.48 1.74 -0.86
N HIS A 172 -4.50 1.84 0.04
CA HIS A 172 -3.91 3.08 0.53
C HIS A 172 -2.63 3.49 -0.19
N LEU A 173 -2.02 2.58 -0.94
CA LEU A 173 -0.78 2.84 -1.68
C LEU A 173 -0.98 2.62 -3.18
N GLU A 174 -0.13 3.26 -3.97
CA GLU A 174 -0.04 3.05 -5.41
C GLU A 174 1.42 2.89 -5.84
N GLU A 175 1.65 2.05 -6.85
CA GLU A 175 2.99 1.85 -7.42
C GLU A 175 3.39 3.10 -8.22
N ALA A 176 4.44 3.79 -7.80
CA ALA A 176 4.95 5.00 -8.45
C ALA A 176 6.07 4.68 -9.43
N TYR A 177 6.98 3.78 -9.05
CA TYR A 177 8.10 3.36 -9.90
C TYR A 177 8.58 1.96 -9.52
N THR A 178 8.89 1.16 -10.53
CA THR A 178 9.52 -0.15 -10.37
C THR A 178 10.65 -0.27 -11.38
N THR A 179 11.82 -0.70 -10.89
CA THR A 179 13.01 -0.95 -11.74
C THR A 179 12.80 -2.13 -12.69
N GLU A 180 13.60 -2.21 -13.76
CA GLU A 180 13.49 -3.27 -14.79
C GLU A 180 13.55 -4.70 -14.21
N HIS A 181 14.51 -4.95 -13.32
CA HIS A 181 14.66 -6.24 -12.64
C HIS A 181 13.88 -6.34 -11.33
N TRP A 182 13.00 -5.36 -11.07
CA TRP A 182 12.14 -5.27 -9.88
C TRP A 182 12.93 -5.25 -8.56
N LEU A 183 14.20 -4.82 -8.60
CA LEU A 183 15.07 -4.76 -7.44
C LEU A 183 14.63 -3.69 -6.44
N VAL A 184 14.27 -2.52 -6.96
CA VAL A 184 13.76 -1.39 -6.19
C VAL A 184 12.34 -1.08 -6.65
N ARG A 185 11.45 -0.91 -5.69
CA ARG A 185 10.04 -0.55 -5.86
C ARG A 185 9.73 0.67 -5.00
N ILE A 186 9.08 1.66 -5.59
CA ILE A 186 8.70 2.90 -4.93
C ILE A 186 7.18 3.03 -5.01
N TYR A 187 6.58 3.21 -3.84
CA TYR A 187 5.14 3.38 -3.67
C TYR A 187 4.84 4.80 -3.21
N SER A 188 3.76 5.36 -3.74
CA SER A 188 3.17 6.63 -3.31
C SER A 188 2.05 6.33 -2.32
N VAL A 189 2.04 7.04 -1.19
CA VAL A 189 0.97 6.97 -0.19
C VAL A 189 -0.19 7.82 -0.71
N LYS A 190 -1.36 7.21 -0.93
CA LYS A 190 -2.53 7.96 -1.40
C LYS A 190 -2.99 8.89 -0.30
N LYS A 191 -3.40 10.09 -0.70
CA LYS A 191 -4.07 11.03 0.21
C LYS A 191 -5.46 10.52 0.56
N ASP A 192 -5.97 10.96 1.71
CA ASP A 192 -7.34 10.64 2.11
C ASP A 192 -8.33 10.99 1.00
N SER A 193 -9.29 10.10 0.80
CA SER A 193 -10.38 10.36 -0.13
C SER A 193 -11.10 11.66 0.26
N ASN A 194 -11.36 12.54 -0.71
CA ASN A 194 -12.05 13.81 -0.47
C ASN A 194 -13.46 13.62 0.13
N ARG A 195 -14.04 12.41 0.08
CA ARG A 195 -15.36 12.08 0.62
C ARG A 195 -15.34 10.68 1.24
N PRO A 196 -15.90 10.49 2.45
CA PRO A 196 -15.97 9.17 3.05
C PRO A 196 -16.87 8.24 2.22
N ARG A 197 -16.35 7.06 1.88
CA ARG A 197 -17.13 6.02 1.20
C ARG A 197 -17.95 5.25 2.23
N ILE A 198 -19.26 5.38 2.17
CA ILE A 198 -20.16 4.56 3.01
C ILE A 198 -20.36 3.19 2.33
N PRO A 199 -19.96 2.07 2.98
CA PRO A 199 -20.18 0.74 2.44
C PRO A 199 -21.67 0.50 2.26
N TYR A 200 -22.05 -0.26 1.23
CA TYR A 200 -23.44 -0.45 0.83
C TYR A 200 -24.34 -0.90 1.99
N ASN A 201 -23.82 -1.78 2.85
CA ASN A 201 -24.52 -2.34 4.00
C ASN A 201 -24.93 -1.28 5.03
N GLN A 202 -24.16 -0.20 5.16
CA GLN A 202 -24.41 0.90 6.11
C GLN A 202 -25.28 2.03 5.53
N ARG A 203 -25.73 1.93 4.27
CA ARG A 203 -26.54 2.98 3.66
C ARG A 203 -27.98 2.93 4.18
N LYS A 204 -28.45 4.05 4.73
CA LYS A 204 -29.86 4.23 5.18
C LYS A 204 -30.86 4.13 4.02
N ILE A 205 -30.54 4.75 2.87
CA ILE A 205 -31.39 4.73 1.69
C ILE A 205 -30.83 3.69 0.71
N LYS A 206 -31.52 2.56 0.59
CA LYS A 206 -31.21 1.51 -0.38
C LYS A 206 -32.10 1.70 -1.61
N SER A 207 -31.49 1.87 -2.78
CA SER A 207 -32.25 1.93 -4.02
C SER A 207 -32.60 0.50 -4.45
N SER A 208 -33.88 0.12 -4.36
CA SER A 208 -34.34 -1.22 -4.75
C SER A 208 -34.36 -1.41 -6.27
N ASN A 209 -34.74 -0.36 -7.01
CA ASN A 209 -34.88 -0.42 -8.46
C ASN A 209 -33.63 0.11 -9.16
N LEU A 210 -32.71 -0.79 -9.51
CA LEU A 210 -31.56 -0.49 -10.37
C LEU A 210 -32.04 -0.10 -11.77
N PHE A 211 -31.95 1.19 -12.10
CA PHE A 211 -32.20 1.65 -13.47
C PHE A 211 -31.02 1.25 -14.36
N ILE A 212 -31.26 0.31 -15.29
CA ILE A 212 -30.28 -0.05 -16.30
C ILE A 212 -30.22 1.07 -17.35
N SER A 213 -29.05 1.68 -17.47
CA SER A 213 -28.80 2.74 -18.44
C SER A 213 -28.97 2.22 -19.88
N LYS A 214 -29.82 2.88 -20.66
CA LYS A 214 -29.95 2.65 -22.11
C LYS A 214 -28.96 3.49 -22.94
N LYS A 215 -27.93 4.06 -22.31
CA LYS A 215 -26.90 4.84 -23.01
C LYS A 215 -25.99 3.91 -23.80
N THR A 216 -25.74 4.27 -25.05
CA THR A 216 -24.72 3.66 -25.90
C THR A 216 -23.81 4.76 -26.44
N SER A 217 -22.67 4.40 -27.03
CA SER A 217 -21.76 5.39 -27.64
C SER A 217 -22.48 6.31 -28.64
N LYS A 218 -23.44 5.76 -29.41
CA LYS A 218 -24.31 6.52 -30.33
C LYS A 218 -25.47 7.23 -29.62
N ARG A 219 -26.05 6.65 -28.57
CA ARG A 219 -27.20 7.22 -27.84
C ARG A 219 -26.77 7.72 -26.46
N LYS A 220 -26.30 8.97 -26.39
CA LYS A 220 -25.85 9.62 -25.14
C LYS A 220 -26.97 10.31 -24.32
N LYS A 221 -28.24 10.02 -24.61
CA LYS A 221 -29.40 10.67 -23.97
C LYS A 221 -29.83 9.93 -22.70
N GLY A 222 -29.97 10.65 -21.59
CA GLY A 222 -30.49 10.10 -20.32
C GLY A 222 -32.02 9.96 -20.28
N THR A 223 -32.50 9.27 -19.25
CA THR A 223 -33.93 9.10 -18.96
C THR A 223 -34.30 9.88 -17.71
N ILE A 224 -35.39 10.63 -17.77
CA ILE A 224 -36.00 11.34 -16.63
C ILE A 224 -37.31 10.60 -16.33
N ARG A 225 -37.55 10.21 -15.07
CA ARG A 225 -38.74 9.42 -14.69
C ARG A 225 -40.04 10.15 -15.03
N ASN A 226 -40.13 11.44 -14.71
CA ASN A 226 -41.30 12.28 -14.96
C ASN A 226 -41.02 13.30 -16.06
N ARG A 227 -40.67 12.83 -17.26
CA ARG A 227 -40.45 13.74 -18.40
C ARG A 227 -41.81 14.21 -18.96
N PRO A 228 -42.09 15.53 -19.05
CA PRO A 228 -43.32 16.01 -19.65
C PRO A 228 -43.35 15.67 -21.14
N VAL A 229 -44.53 15.25 -21.63
CA VAL A 229 -44.76 14.97 -23.04
C VAL A 229 -44.86 16.31 -23.79
N VAL A 230 -43.89 16.56 -24.67
CA VAL A 230 -43.91 17.76 -25.52
C VAL A 230 -44.90 17.52 -26.66
N VAL A 231 -46.11 18.07 -26.53
CA VAL A 231 -47.09 18.10 -27.62
C VAL A 231 -46.75 19.28 -28.53
N LYS A 232 -46.31 19.00 -29.77
CA LYS A 232 -46.08 20.06 -30.77
C LYS A 232 -47.43 20.52 -31.33
N GLY A 233 -47.68 21.83 -31.28
CA GLY A 233 -48.90 22.41 -31.86
C GLY A 233 -48.98 22.17 -33.37
N LYS A 234 -50.18 21.84 -33.89
CA LYS A 234 -50.44 21.77 -35.33
C LYS A 234 -50.73 23.19 -35.84
N LYS A 235 -50.05 23.62 -36.91
CA LYS A 235 -50.36 24.87 -37.60
C LYS A 235 -51.70 24.70 -38.31
N ALA A 236 -52.67 25.58 -38.05
CA ALA A 236 -53.96 25.56 -38.75
C ALA A 236 -53.72 25.67 -40.27
N SER A 237 -54.29 24.74 -41.05
CA SER A 237 -54.25 24.83 -42.51
C SER A 237 -55.02 26.07 -42.92
N ARG A 238 -54.35 27.02 -43.58
CA ARG A 238 -55.03 28.11 -44.27
C ARG A 238 -55.86 27.46 -45.38
N ASN A 239 -57.14 27.22 -45.14
CA ASN A 239 -58.07 26.89 -46.20
C ASN A 239 -57.99 28.01 -47.24
N ALA A 240 -57.57 27.67 -48.45
CA ALA A 240 -57.69 28.54 -49.60
C ALA A 240 -59.18 28.84 -49.77
N LYS A 241 -59.58 30.07 -49.40
CA LYS A 241 -60.83 30.66 -49.86
C LYS A 241 -60.71 30.79 -51.38
N LYS A 242 -61.48 29.99 -52.10
CA LYS A 242 -61.80 30.23 -53.51
C LYS A 242 -62.99 31.18 -53.57
#